data_AF-A0A0X1S033-F1
#
_entry.id   AF-A0A0X1S033-F1
#
_cell.length_a   1.000
_cell.length_b   1.000
_cell.length_c   1.000
_cell.angle_alpha   90.00
_cell.angle_beta   90.00
_cell.angle_gamma   90.00
#
_symmetry.space_group_name_H-M   'P 1'
#
loop_
_entity.id
_entity.type
_entity.pdbx_description
1 polymer ?
#
loop_
_entity_poly.entity_id
_entity_poly.type
_entity_poly.pdbx_seq_one_letter_code
_entity_poly.pdbx_strand_id
1 'polypeptide(L)'
;MVIHYLSVQALTKYIKRKFEADPHLREVYVKGELSNVKLHNSGHIYFTLKDEHAQIQSVMYKMQAKQLAFKPENGMNVLIRGDVNVYEVAGRYQMYAKEMQPDGVGSLHVAYEQLKKELAARGYFKPEFKQSIPKFPKRIGVITAKTGAAIRDILSTLKRHYPIAEVVVIPTAVQGKVAANNIAQAIALANQQGNIDTLIVGRGGGSIEDLWAFNEEAVAQAIFESRIPIISAVGHETDTTIADYVADLRAPTPTGAAKMAVPDRFELLQHVESLRTRLIQQTQAQLKHERARLTRVQSAYPMLYPERLYRPFVEQLAQLDDRMQRAAVQAMEQQRYKWQHLEQKLQIYNPLKEIVYEKKRIESMQQALTRAIAQKLQQERQRFTAAVHTLEMLNPLSIMTRGYAIAYDDQKVVKSVDSLEEGQKIDLQFTDGRVQTIVQSIQKEEEST
;
A
#
# COMPACT_ATOMS: atom_id res chain seq x y z
N MET A 1 -87.50 18.85 -51.15
CA MET A 1 -87.73 18.75 -49.68
C MET A 1 -88.50 19.97 -49.25
N VAL A 2 -89.76 19.81 -48.85
CA VAL A 2 -90.51 20.92 -48.23
C VAL A 2 -89.98 21.04 -46.80
N ILE A 3 -89.34 22.17 -46.48
CA ILE A 3 -88.84 22.44 -45.13
C ILE A 3 -90.05 22.88 -44.30
N HIS A 4 -90.44 22.04 -43.34
CA HIS A 4 -91.51 22.38 -42.39
C HIS A 4 -90.94 23.23 -41.25
N TYR A 5 -91.38 24.49 -41.17
CA TYR A 5 -91.01 25.38 -40.06
C TYR A 5 -91.91 25.12 -38.85
N LEU A 6 -91.31 24.99 -37.67
CA LEU A 6 -92.03 24.86 -36.40
C LEU A 6 -92.28 26.26 -35.79
N SER A 7 -93.44 26.44 -35.15
CA SER A 7 -93.66 27.63 -34.32
C SER A 7 -92.77 27.56 -33.06
N VAL A 8 -92.39 28.72 -32.52
CA VAL A 8 -91.58 28.80 -31.29
C VAL A 8 -92.28 28.08 -30.12
N GLN A 9 -93.60 28.15 -30.06
CA GLN A 9 -94.40 27.43 -29.07
C GLN A 9 -94.33 25.90 -29.27
N ALA A 10 -94.41 25.42 -30.51
CA ALA A 10 -94.29 23.99 -30.80
C ALA A 10 -92.90 23.45 -30.46
N LEU A 11 -91.85 24.22 -30.76
CA LEU A 11 -90.47 23.88 -30.41
C LEU A 11 -90.27 23.84 -28.89
N THR A 12 -90.74 24.84 -28.15
CA THR A 12 -90.61 24.90 -26.68
C THR A 12 -91.37 23.76 -26.00
N LYS A 13 -92.58 23.45 -26.46
CA LYS A 13 -93.36 22.28 -25.98
C LYS A 13 -92.66 20.96 -26.26
N TYR A 14 -91.98 20.84 -27.40
CA TYR A 14 -91.20 19.65 -27.72
C TYR A 14 -90.01 19.48 -26.77
N ILE A 15 -89.24 20.54 -26.50
CA ILE A 15 -88.11 20.50 -25.57
C ILE A 15 -88.59 20.18 -24.15
N LYS A 16 -89.68 20.81 -23.69
CA LYS A 16 -90.27 20.52 -22.39
C LYS A 16 -90.66 19.04 -22.25
N ARG A 17 -91.31 18.46 -23.28
CA ARG A 17 -91.65 17.02 -23.27
C ARG A 17 -90.43 16.13 -23.15
N LYS A 18 -89.27 16.53 -23.70
CA LYS A 18 -88.02 15.78 -23.53
C LYS A 18 -87.53 15.83 -22.08
N PHE A 19 -87.59 17.00 -21.43
CA PHE A 19 -87.24 17.14 -20.01
C PHE A 19 -88.20 16.35 -19.10
N GLU A 20 -89.49 16.38 -19.38
CA GLU A 20 -90.50 15.64 -18.60
C GLU A 20 -90.40 14.12 -18.79
N ALA A 21 -90.01 13.66 -19.97
CA ALA A 21 -89.87 12.23 -20.27
C ALA A 21 -88.58 11.63 -19.69
N ASP A 22 -87.55 12.45 -19.42
CA ASP A 22 -86.28 11.97 -18.86
C ASP A 22 -86.38 11.75 -17.34
N PRO A 23 -86.25 10.50 -16.86
CA PRO A 23 -86.28 10.21 -15.43
C PRO A 23 -85.19 10.94 -14.63
N HIS A 24 -84.03 11.22 -15.22
CA HIS A 24 -82.90 11.86 -14.52
C HIS A 24 -83.15 13.33 -14.22
N LEU A 25 -84.08 13.98 -14.93
CA LEU A 25 -84.42 15.40 -14.72
C LEU A 25 -85.60 15.60 -13.76
N ARG A 26 -86.33 14.52 -13.44
CA ARG A 26 -87.44 14.54 -12.47
C ARG A 26 -86.98 14.57 -11.01
N GLU A 27 -85.77 14.10 -10.75
CA GLU A 27 -85.15 14.16 -9.44
C GLU A 27 -83.64 14.33 -9.58
N VAL A 28 -83.18 15.54 -9.31
CA VAL A 28 -81.78 15.95 -9.37
C VAL A 28 -81.29 16.41 -8.00
N TYR A 29 -80.02 16.15 -7.74
CA TYR A 29 -79.28 16.61 -6.57
C TYR A 29 -78.18 17.52 -7.06
N VAL A 30 -78.27 18.80 -6.70
CA VAL A 30 -77.34 19.83 -7.20
C VAL A 30 -76.73 20.57 -6.02
N LYS A 31 -75.39 20.66 -6.03
CA LYS A 31 -74.61 21.47 -5.11
C LYS A 31 -74.22 22.77 -5.79
N GLY A 32 -74.34 23.89 -5.08
CA GLY A 32 -73.89 25.18 -5.59
C GLY A 32 -74.04 26.31 -4.59
N GLU A 33 -73.52 27.46 -4.96
CA GLU A 33 -73.61 28.69 -4.17
C GLU A 33 -74.88 29.46 -4.57
N LEU A 34 -75.61 29.94 -3.57
CA LEU A 34 -76.77 30.80 -3.76
C LEU A 34 -76.33 32.21 -4.16
N SER A 35 -76.92 32.73 -5.24
CA SER A 35 -76.76 34.12 -5.67
C SER A 35 -78.11 34.72 -6.08
N ASN A 36 -78.23 36.04 -6.06
CA ASN A 36 -79.45 36.76 -6.41
C ASN A 36 -80.73 36.25 -5.69
N VAL A 37 -80.62 35.86 -4.42
CA VAL A 37 -81.73 35.37 -3.60
C VAL A 37 -82.76 36.49 -3.39
N LYS A 38 -84.01 36.23 -3.79
CA LYS A 38 -85.15 37.12 -3.63
C LYS A 38 -86.30 36.40 -2.95
N LEU A 39 -86.67 36.89 -1.78
CA LEU A 39 -87.85 36.44 -1.02
C LEU A 39 -89.06 37.24 -1.50
N HIS A 40 -89.97 36.61 -2.23
CA HIS A 40 -91.14 37.28 -2.78
C HIS A 40 -92.29 37.31 -1.77
N ASN A 41 -93.14 38.35 -1.81
CA ASN A 41 -94.28 38.51 -0.90
C ASN A 41 -95.31 37.36 -0.98
N SER A 42 -95.33 36.61 -2.09
CA SER A 42 -96.15 35.41 -2.27
C SER A 42 -95.65 34.20 -1.45
N GLY A 43 -94.46 34.30 -0.87
CA GLY A 43 -93.79 33.23 -0.11
C GLY A 43 -92.94 32.30 -0.97
N HIS A 44 -92.66 32.62 -2.24
CA HIS A 44 -91.70 31.91 -3.08
C HIS A 44 -90.29 32.48 -2.92
N ILE A 45 -89.29 31.62 -3.05
CA ILE A 45 -87.88 32.00 -3.05
C ILE A 45 -87.36 31.82 -4.46
N TYR A 46 -86.91 32.90 -5.08
CA TYR A 46 -86.22 32.87 -6.36
C TYR A 46 -84.73 33.08 -6.12
N PHE A 47 -83.88 32.26 -6.72
CA PHE A 47 -82.44 32.36 -6.58
C PHE A 47 -81.74 31.82 -7.82
N THR A 48 -80.46 32.12 -7.95
CA THR A 48 -79.59 31.55 -8.98
C THR A 48 -78.59 30.64 -8.28
N LEU A 49 -78.58 29.38 -8.65
CA LEU A 49 -77.60 28.41 -8.18
C LEU A 49 -76.42 28.45 -9.16
N LYS A 50 -75.21 28.70 -8.65
CA LYS A 50 -74.00 28.79 -9.46
C LYS A 50 -72.91 27.84 -8.96
N ASP A 51 -72.06 27.41 -9.89
CA ASP A 51 -70.76 26.79 -9.63
C ASP A 51 -69.65 27.62 -10.33
N GLU A 52 -68.44 27.09 -10.48
CA GLU A 52 -67.30 27.81 -11.09
C GLU A 52 -67.48 28.11 -12.59
N HIS A 53 -68.38 27.41 -13.29
CA HIS A 53 -68.45 27.44 -14.76
C HIS A 53 -69.87 27.63 -15.31
N ALA A 54 -70.90 27.42 -14.49
CA ALA A 54 -72.29 27.42 -14.90
C ALA A 54 -73.21 28.03 -13.83
N GLN A 55 -74.39 28.45 -14.27
CA GLN A 55 -75.45 28.94 -13.40
C GLN A 55 -76.81 28.50 -13.91
N ILE A 56 -77.74 28.26 -12.99
CA ILE A 56 -79.12 27.88 -13.29
C ILE A 56 -80.08 28.71 -12.45
N GLN A 57 -81.14 29.20 -13.09
CA GLN A 57 -82.23 29.87 -12.38
C GLN A 57 -83.04 28.84 -11.60
N SER A 58 -83.38 29.15 -10.37
CA SER A 58 -84.06 28.22 -9.48
C SER A 58 -85.18 28.89 -8.69
N VAL A 59 -86.23 28.13 -8.43
CA VAL A 59 -87.37 28.56 -7.64
C VAL A 59 -87.72 27.51 -6.60
N MET A 60 -87.99 27.96 -5.38
CA MET A 60 -88.60 27.15 -4.33
C MET A 60 -89.99 27.70 -4.02
N TYR A 61 -91.01 26.85 -4.20
CA TYR A 61 -92.39 27.23 -3.97
C TYR A 61 -92.74 27.33 -2.48
N LYS A 62 -93.84 28.01 -2.17
CA LYS A 62 -94.22 28.43 -0.81
C LYS A 62 -94.32 27.27 0.18
N MET A 63 -94.81 26.12 -0.27
CA MET A 63 -94.99 24.96 0.61
C MET A 63 -93.64 24.39 1.06
N GLN A 64 -92.69 24.26 0.12
CA GLN A 64 -91.34 23.80 0.39
C GLN A 64 -90.52 24.85 1.15
N ALA A 65 -90.68 26.13 0.79
CA ALA A 65 -90.01 27.23 1.46
C ALA A 65 -90.39 27.37 2.95
N LYS A 66 -91.61 26.96 3.34
CA LYS A 66 -92.02 26.92 4.75
C LYS A 66 -91.37 25.79 5.57
N GLN A 67 -90.89 24.74 4.90
CA GLN A 67 -90.25 23.58 5.55
C GLN A 67 -88.74 23.79 5.75
N LEU A 68 -88.18 24.89 5.23
CA LEU A 68 -86.78 25.25 5.42
C LEU A 68 -86.51 25.61 6.89
N ALA A 69 -85.54 24.91 7.49
CA ALA A 69 -85.08 25.16 8.86
C ALA A 69 -84.16 26.39 8.98
N PHE A 70 -83.77 27.00 7.86
CA PHE A 70 -82.86 28.15 7.81
C PHE A 70 -83.33 29.16 6.77
N LYS A 71 -82.82 30.40 6.86
CA LYS A 71 -83.10 31.46 5.89
C LYS A 71 -82.02 31.47 4.80
N PRO A 72 -82.36 31.26 3.52
CA PRO A 72 -81.38 31.31 2.43
C PRO A 72 -80.86 32.73 2.21
N GLU A 73 -79.54 32.90 2.09
CA GLU A 73 -78.87 34.17 1.81
C GLU A 73 -77.87 34.03 0.66
N ASN A 74 -77.50 35.15 0.04
CA ASN A 74 -76.47 35.16 -0.99
C ASN A 74 -75.11 34.71 -0.41
N GLY A 75 -74.37 33.91 -1.16
CA GLY A 75 -73.06 33.37 -0.77
C GLY A 75 -73.12 32.02 -0.04
N MET A 76 -74.30 31.53 0.32
CA MET A 76 -74.43 30.24 1.00
C MET A 76 -74.26 29.08 0.02
N ASN A 77 -73.36 28.14 0.33
CA ASN A 77 -73.31 26.85 -0.35
C ASN A 77 -74.44 25.97 0.17
N VAL A 78 -75.18 25.37 -0.76
CA VAL A 78 -76.34 24.54 -0.44
C VAL A 78 -76.37 23.26 -1.27
N LEU A 79 -76.97 22.24 -0.69
CA LEU A 79 -77.36 21.00 -1.35
C LEU A 79 -78.85 21.07 -1.63
N ILE A 80 -79.24 20.96 -2.90
CA ILE A 80 -80.63 21.10 -3.33
C ILE A 80 -81.10 19.80 -3.99
N ARG A 81 -82.25 19.30 -3.55
CA ARG A 81 -83.00 18.22 -4.21
C ARG A 81 -84.19 18.84 -4.94
N GLY A 82 -84.38 18.51 -6.22
CA GLY A 82 -85.42 19.13 -7.03
C GLY A 82 -85.65 18.47 -8.38
N ASP A 83 -86.37 19.13 -9.27
CA ASP A 83 -86.50 18.74 -10.68
C ASP A 83 -86.08 19.88 -11.61
N VAL A 84 -85.60 19.55 -12.80
CA VAL A 84 -85.25 20.53 -13.84
C VAL A 84 -86.27 20.44 -14.95
N ASN A 85 -86.92 21.57 -15.26
CA ASN A 85 -87.93 21.62 -16.31
C ASN A 85 -87.93 22.98 -17.01
N VAL A 86 -88.57 23.05 -18.17
CA VAL A 86 -88.64 24.25 -19.01
C VAL A 86 -89.84 25.10 -18.63
N TYR A 87 -89.61 26.37 -18.31
CA TYR A 87 -90.66 27.36 -18.13
C TYR A 87 -91.18 27.84 -19.49
N GLU A 88 -92.34 27.33 -19.89
CA GLU A 88 -92.89 27.50 -21.26
C GLU A 88 -93.02 28.96 -21.71
N VAL A 89 -93.40 29.86 -20.80
CA VAL A 89 -93.67 31.27 -21.13
C VAL A 89 -92.40 32.01 -21.54
N ALA A 90 -91.26 31.69 -20.91
CA ALA A 90 -89.97 32.34 -21.20
C ALA A 90 -89.01 31.46 -22.01
N GLY A 91 -89.34 30.20 -22.26
CA GLY A 91 -88.49 29.24 -22.97
C GLY A 91 -87.16 28.93 -22.26
N ARG A 92 -87.06 29.17 -20.96
CA ARG A 92 -85.84 28.93 -20.16
C ARG A 92 -85.99 27.65 -19.34
N TYR A 93 -84.92 26.85 -19.26
CA TYR A 93 -84.87 25.76 -18.30
C TYR A 93 -84.53 26.32 -16.91
N GLN A 94 -85.16 25.78 -15.89
CA GLN A 94 -84.97 26.19 -14.50
C GLN A 94 -85.13 25.00 -13.58
N MET A 95 -84.56 25.11 -12.38
CA MET A 95 -84.68 24.09 -11.35
C MET A 95 -85.78 24.45 -10.35
N TYR A 96 -86.65 23.50 -10.06
CA TYR A 96 -87.67 23.58 -9.02
C TYR A 96 -87.15 22.86 -7.78
N ALA A 97 -86.71 23.66 -6.80
CA ALA A 97 -86.13 23.15 -5.57
C ALA A 97 -87.23 22.61 -4.66
N LYS A 98 -87.13 21.33 -4.28
CA LYS A 98 -88.04 20.65 -3.35
C LYS A 98 -87.51 20.69 -1.92
N GLU A 99 -86.21 20.43 -1.75
CA GLU A 99 -85.52 20.50 -0.47
C GLU A 99 -84.20 21.25 -0.66
N MET A 100 -83.78 21.97 0.37
CA MET A 100 -82.53 22.72 0.39
C MET A 100 -81.93 22.58 1.79
N GLN A 101 -80.65 22.25 1.84
CA GLN A 101 -79.87 22.12 3.08
C GLN A 101 -78.57 22.92 2.94
N PRO A 102 -78.08 23.55 4.02
CA PRO A 102 -76.78 24.21 3.97
C PRO A 102 -75.68 23.17 3.80
N ASP A 103 -74.74 23.43 2.89
CA ASP A 103 -73.55 22.61 2.69
C ASP A 103 -72.56 22.92 3.83
N GLY A 104 -72.76 22.25 4.98
CA GLY A 104 -72.03 22.51 6.24
C GLY A 104 -70.50 22.40 6.14
N VAL A 105 -69.98 21.81 5.07
CA VAL A 105 -68.56 21.67 4.75
C VAL A 105 -67.84 23.02 4.63
N GLY A 106 -68.53 24.09 4.18
CA GLY A 106 -67.93 25.41 4.04
C GLY A 106 -67.47 26.02 5.37
N SER A 107 -68.23 25.81 6.45
CA SER A 107 -67.90 26.37 7.77
C SER A 107 -66.68 25.70 8.43
N LEU A 108 -66.57 24.37 8.30
CA LEU A 108 -65.44 23.60 8.78
C LEU A 108 -64.17 23.94 7.98
N HIS A 109 -64.27 24.08 6.65
CA HIS A 109 -63.11 24.45 5.85
C HIS A 109 -62.57 25.84 6.21
N VAL A 110 -63.46 26.82 6.45
CA VAL A 110 -63.07 28.16 6.92
C VAL A 110 -62.39 28.09 8.30
N ALA A 111 -62.94 27.32 9.24
CA ALA A 111 -62.34 27.15 10.57
C ALA A 111 -60.96 26.49 10.52
N TYR A 112 -60.78 25.48 9.65
CA TYR A 112 -59.51 24.82 9.41
C TYR A 112 -58.45 25.79 8.88
N GLU A 113 -58.77 26.58 7.85
CA GLU A 113 -57.84 27.54 7.26
C GLU A 113 -57.48 28.67 8.24
N GLN A 114 -58.42 29.13 9.06
CA GLN A 114 -58.16 30.11 10.11
C GLN A 114 -57.19 29.57 11.16
N LEU A 115 -57.47 28.39 11.72
CA LEU A 115 -56.63 27.80 12.75
C LEU A 115 -55.24 27.43 12.23
N LYS A 116 -55.16 26.93 10.98
CA LYS A 116 -53.88 26.65 10.31
C LYS A 116 -53.01 27.90 10.20
N LYS A 117 -53.58 29.04 9.80
CA LYS A 117 -52.84 30.31 9.72
C LYS A 117 -52.38 30.79 11.09
N GLU A 118 -53.24 30.66 12.11
CA GLU A 118 -52.92 31.06 13.47
C GLU A 118 -51.77 30.23 14.06
N LEU A 119 -51.85 28.89 13.98
CA LEU A 119 -50.81 27.99 14.48
C LEU A 119 -49.50 28.13 13.70
N ALA A 120 -49.57 28.37 12.38
CA ALA A 120 -48.40 28.69 11.57
C ALA A 120 -47.70 29.97 12.08
N ALA A 121 -48.47 31.03 12.38
CA ALA A 121 -47.95 32.28 12.91
C ALA A 121 -47.31 32.11 14.30
N ARG A 122 -47.85 31.22 15.14
CA ARG A 122 -47.26 30.83 16.43
C ARG A 122 -46.02 29.93 16.29
N GLY A 123 -45.73 29.42 15.08
CA GLY A 123 -44.53 28.63 14.77
C GLY A 123 -44.67 27.12 14.98
N TYR A 124 -45.88 26.60 15.18
CA TYR A 124 -46.11 25.17 15.48
C TYR A 124 -45.67 24.22 14.37
N PHE A 125 -45.56 24.72 13.13
CA PHE A 125 -45.19 23.90 11.96
C PHE A 125 -43.71 23.98 11.61
N LYS A 126 -42.92 24.76 12.36
CA LYS A 126 -41.52 24.95 12.01
C LYS A 126 -40.73 23.65 12.20
N PRO A 127 -39.85 23.29 11.26
CA PRO A 127 -39.07 22.06 11.35
C PRO A 127 -38.08 22.05 12.52
N GLU A 128 -37.71 23.22 13.07
CA GLU A 128 -36.79 23.36 14.21
C GLU A 128 -37.32 22.78 15.53
N PHE A 129 -38.65 22.65 15.67
CA PHE A 129 -39.28 22.06 16.84
C PHE A 129 -39.59 20.56 16.67
N LYS A 130 -39.41 20.02 15.47
CA LYS A 130 -39.70 18.62 15.18
C LYS A 130 -38.59 17.71 15.68
N GLN A 131 -38.97 16.69 16.44
CA GLN A 131 -38.08 15.68 17.01
C GLN A 131 -37.80 14.56 16.01
N SER A 132 -36.58 14.04 15.98
CA SER A 132 -36.24 12.91 15.12
C SER A 132 -36.82 11.60 15.68
N ILE A 133 -37.47 10.80 14.84
CA ILE A 133 -37.95 9.46 15.21
C ILE A 133 -36.74 8.54 15.50
N PRO A 134 -36.68 7.91 16.69
CA PRO A 134 -35.65 6.92 17.01
C PRO A 134 -35.62 5.77 15.99
N LYS A 135 -34.42 5.45 15.47
CA LYS A 135 -34.27 4.37 14.48
C LYS A 135 -34.55 2.96 15.02
N PHE A 136 -34.41 2.76 16.33
CA PHE A 136 -34.59 1.46 17.00
C PHE A 136 -35.40 1.66 18.29
N PRO A 137 -36.71 1.95 18.19
CA PRO A 137 -37.53 2.14 19.38
C PRO A 137 -37.69 0.81 20.11
N LYS A 138 -37.53 0.83 21.44
CA LYS A 138 -37.84 -0.31 22.31
C LYS A 138 -39.33 -0.37 22.61
N ARG A 139 -39.97 0.79 22.77
CA ARG A 139 -41.39 0.93 23.12
C ARG A 139 -42.09 1.91 22.21
N ILE A 140 -43.19 1.46 21.61
CA ILE A 140 -44.01 2.26 20.69
C ILE A 140 -45.39 2.40 21.29
N GLY A 141 -45.82 3.64 21.53
CA GLY A 141 -47.17 3.93 21.98
C GLY A 141 -48.10 4.12 20.80
N VAL A 142 -49.30 3.53 20.83
CA VAL A 142 -50.29 3.65 19.77
C VAL A 142 -51.58 4.23 20.34
N ILE A 143 -51.88 5.47 19.94
CA ILE A 143 -53.09 6.21 20.34
C ILE A 143 -54.09 6.10 19.19
N THR A 144 -55.07 5.21 19.36
CA THR A 144 -56.13 4.98 18.37
C THR A 144 -57.35 4.31 19.03
N ALA A 145 -58.42 4.09 18.26
CA ALA A 145 -59.61 3.40 18.75
C ALA A 145 -59.29 1.98 19.25
N LYS A 146 -59.95 1.55 20.33
CA LYS A 146 -59.80 0.21 20.92
C LYS A 146 -60.08 -0.92 19.92
N THR A 147 -60.97 -0.66 18.97
CA THR A 147 -61.36 -1.58 17.89
C THR A 147 -61.31 -0.84 16.56
N GLY A 148 -60.85 -1.50 15.50
CA GLY A 148 -60.80 -0.92 14.15
C GLY A 148 -59.75 -1.56 13.24
N ALA A 149 -59.77 -1.20 11.97
CA ALA A 149 -58.75 -1.62 11.00
C ALA A 149 -57.38 -1.01 11.33
N ALA A 150 -57.33 0.28 11.68
CA ALA A 150 -56.07 1.00 11.93
C ALA A 150 -55.19 0.36 13.02
N ILE A 151 -55.77 -0.04 14.16
CA ILE A 151 -55.00 -0.71 15.22
C ILE A 151 -54.47 -2.07 14.75
N ARG A 152 -55.27 -2.86 14.01
CA ARG A 152 -54.84 -4.17 13.49
C ARG A 152 -53.74 -4.02 12.46
N ASP A 153 -53.85 -3.01 11.60
CA ASP A 153 -52.89 -2.68 10.56
C ASP A 153 -51.55 -2.24 11.17
N ILE A 154 -51.56 -1.37 12.17
CA ILE A 154 -50.36 -0.96 12.91
C ILE A 154 -49.72 -2.18 13.60
N LEU A 155 -50.49 -2.94 14.38
CA LEU A 155 -49.96 -4.07 15.14
C LEU A 155 -49.39 -5.18 14.24
N SER A 156 -50.10 -5.52 13.15
CA SER A 156 -49.62 -6.54 12.21
C SER A 156 -48.35 -6.11 11.49
N THR A 157 -48.26 -4.83 11.11
CA THR A 157 -47.07 -4.25 10.47
C THR A 157 -45.88 -4.23 11.42
N LEU A 158 -46.05 -3.72 12.65
CA LEU A 158 -44.99 -3.73 13.66
C LEU A 158 -44.50 -5.14 13.98
N LYS A 159 -45.41 -6.11 14.15
CA LYS A 159 -45.06 -7.51 14.40
C LYS A 159 -44.31 -8.15 13.23
N ARG A 160 -44.62 -7.76 11.99
CA ARG A 160 -43.96 -8.28 10.79
C ARG A 160 -42.56 -7.69 10.60
N HIS A 161 -42.44 -6.36 10.73
CA HIS A 161 -41.22 -5.62 10.41
C HIS A 161 -40.25 -5.56 11.60
N TYR A 162 -40.74 -5.42 12.84
CA TYR A 162 -39.89 -5.23 14.01
C TYR A 162 -40.51 -5.81 15.29
N PRO A 163 -40.60 -7.16 15.41
CA PRO A 163 -41.29 -7.84 16.52
C PRO A 163 -40.62 -7.68 17.89
N ILE A 164 -39.43 -7.10 17.96
CA ILE A 164 -38.68 -6.90 19.20
C ILE A 164 -39.09 -5.63 19.95
N ALA A 165 -39.80 -4.70 19.30
CA ALA A 165 -40.38 -3.55 19.99
C ALA A 165 -41.64 -3.97 20.76
N GLU A 166 -41.75 -3.47 21.99
CA GLU A 166 -42.95 -3.57 22.81
C GLU A 166 -43.96 -2.50 22.36
N VAL A 167 -45.22 -2.91 22.13
CA VAL A 167 -46.27 -1.99 21.68
C VAL A 167 -47.25 -1.73 22.81
N VAL A 168 -47.37 -0.47 23.22
CA VAL A 168 -48.28 0.00 24.26
C VAL A 168 -49.49 0.65 23.58
N VAL A 169 -50.64 -0.02 23.63
CA VAL A 169 -51.88 0.55 23.05
C VAL A 169 -52.56 1.42 24.11
N ILE A 170 -52.84 2.67 23.76
CA ILE A 170 -53.57 3.65 24.59
C ILE A 170 -54.93 3.89 23.92
N PRO A 171 -55.98 3.13 24.29
CA PRO A 171 -57.25 3.16 23.59
C PRO A 171 -57.94 4.51 23.78
N THR A 172 -58.19 5.20 22.69
CA THR A 172 -58.68 6.59 22.71
C THR A 172 -59.81 6.76 21.71
N ALA A 173 -60.84 7.53 22.07
CA ALA A 173 -61.88 7.89 21.10
C ALA A 173 -61.28 8.88 20.08
N VAL A 174 -61.22 8.46 18.82
CA VAL A 174 -60.62 9.23 17.71
C VAL A 174 -61.67 9.89 16.80
N GLN A 175 -62.94 9.86 17.22
CA GLN A 175 -64.07 10.45 16.49
C GLN A 175 -65.15 10.98 17.44
N GLY A 176 -65.90 11.98 16.97
CA GLY A 176 -66.96 12.64 17.74
C GLY A 176 -66.47 13.78 18.62
N LYS A 177 -67.40 14.49 19.26
CA LYS A 177 -67.16 15.78 19.94
C LYS A 177 -66.19 15.74 21.13
N VAL A 178 -65.94 14.57 21.71
CA VAL A 178 -65.03 14.40 22.86
C VAL A 178 -63.65 13.91 22.42
N ALA A 179 -63.46 13.58 21.13
CA ALA A 179 -62.25 12.93 20.65
C ALA A 179 -61.00 13.79 20.80
N ALA A 180 -61.07 15.09 20.49
CA ALA A 180 -59.91 15.98 20.59
C ALA A 180 -59.33 16.03 22.01
N ASN A 181 -60.19 16.20 23.02
CA ASN A 181 -59.77 16.19 24.43
C ASN A 181 -59.22 14.82 24.86
N ASN A 182 -59.82 13.72 24.39
CA ASN A 182 -59.34 12.38 24.71
C ASN A 182 -57.96 12.10 24.08
N ILE A 183 -57.72 12.57 22.84
CA ILE A 183 -56.42 12.47 22.17
C ILE A 183 -55.37 13.27 22.93
N ALA A 184 -55.67 14.51 23.30
CA ALA A 184 -54.76 15.35 24.07
C ALA A 184 -54.39 14.71 25.42
N GLN A 185 -55.39 14.16 26.13
CA GLN A 185 -55.18 13.44 27.40
C GLN A 185 -54.36 12.17 27.21
N ALA A 186 -54.57 11.42 26.14
CA ALA A 186 -53.80 10.21 25.84
C ALA A 186 -52.32 10.51 25.56
N ILE A 187 -52.04 11.61 24.84
CA ILE A 187 -50.66 12.09 24.62
C ILE A 187 -50.04 12.53 25.94
N ALA A 188 -50.76 13.26 26.79
CA ALA A 188 -50.27 13.65 28.11
C ALA A 188 -49.97 12.43 29.00
N LEU A 189 -50.84 11.41 28.99
CA LEU A 189 -50.64 10.16 29.72
C LEU A 189 -49.40 9.41 29.24
N ALA A 190 -49.19 9.32 27.93
CA ALA A 190 -47.99 8.70 27.36
C ALA A 190 -46.71 9.43 27.81
N ASN A 191 -46.73 10.75 27.80
CA ASN A 191 -45.61 11.57 28.28
C ASN A 191 -45.33 11.40 29.78
N GLN A 192 -46.37 11.21 30.60
CA GLN A 192 -46.22 10.94 32.03
C GLN A 192 -45.61 9.56 32.33
N GLN A 193 -45.88 8.55 31.51
CA GLN A 193 -45.28 7.22 31.68
C GLN A 193 -43.77 7.22 31.44
N GLY A 194 -43.27 8.11 30.59
CA GLY A 194 -41.84 8.39 30.40
C GLY A 194 -41.00 7.24 29.81
N ASN A 195 -41.62 6.15 29.36
CA ASN A 195 -40.94 4.94 28.90
C ASN A 195 -41.32 4.54 27.46
N ILE A 196 -41.85 5.47 26.68
CA ILE A 196 -42.24 5.28 25.28
C ILE A 196 -41.27 6.08 24.42
N ASP A 197 -40.69 5.45 23.39
CA ASP A 197 -39.69 6.08 22.53
C ASP A 197 -40.31 6.82 21.34
N THR A 198 -41.45 6.34 20.84
CA THR A 198 -42.19 6.92 19.71
C THR A 198 -43.69 6.72 19.90
N LEU A 199 -44.48 7.72 19.54
CA LEU A 199 -45.93 7.65 19.52
C LEU A 199 -46.46 7.61 18.08
N ILE A 200 -47.47 6.78 17.85
CA ILE A 200 -48.28 6.79 16.64
C ILE A 200 -49.68 7.25 17.03
N VAL A 201 -50.10 8.39 16.49
CA VAL A 201 -51.42 8.96 16.72
C VAL A 201 -52.19 8.90 15.41
N GLY A 202 -53.31 8.18 15.38
CA GLY A 202 -53.98 7.98 14.12
C GLY A 202 -55.35 7.32 14.19
N ARG A 203 -56.04 7.40 13.07
CA ARG A 203 -57.35 6.80 12.82
C ARG A 203 -57.27 6.04 11.49
N GLY A 204 -58.18 5.10 11.26
CA GLY A 204 -58.45 4.61 9.90
C GLY A 204 -59.15 5.67 9.06
N GLY A 205 -59.59 5.30 7.86
CA GLY A 205 -60.34 6.23 7.02
C GLY A 205 -61.66 6.72 7.62
N GLY A 206 -62.23 7.74 7.00
CA GLY A 206 -63.46 8.42 7.44
C GLY A 206 -63.73 9.66 6.60
N SER A 207 -64.90 10.27 6.79
CA SER A 207 -65.21 11.58 6.21
C SER A 207 -64.36 12.70 6.86
N ILE A 208 -64.37 13.90 6.28
CA ILE A 208 -63.68 15.06 6.88
C ILE A 208 -64.22 15.38 8.29
N GLU A 209 -65.51 15.20 8.50
CA GLU A 209 -66.18 15.39 9.81
C GLU A 209 -65.64 14.42 10.87
N ASP A 210 -65.33 13.22 10.42
CA ASP A 210 -64.77 12.14 11.20
C ASP A 210 -63.33 12.42 11.62
N LEU A 211 -62.57 13.12 10.77
CA LEU A 211 -61.17 13.52 11.04
C LEU A 211 -61.08 14.85 11.78
N TRP A 212 -62.20 15.54 12.02
CA TRP A 212 -62.22 16.89 12.54
C TRP A 212 -61.53 17.04 13.91
N ALA A 213 -61.59 16.01 14.75
CA ALA A 213 -60.92 15.99 16.05
C ALA A 213 -59.40 16.24 15.96
N PHE A 214 -58.77 15.92 14.82
CA PHE A 214 -57.35 16.15 14.56
C PHE A 214 -57.05 17.55 13.99
N ASN A 215 -58.10 18.34 13.73
CA ASN A 215 -58.04 19.74 13.33
C ASN A 215 -58.40 20.69 14.49
N GLU A 216 -58.44 20.21 15.73
CA GLU A 216 -58.69 21.04 16.91
C GLU A 216 -57.38 21.50 17.56
N GLU A 217 -57.40 22.73 18.10
CA GLU A 217 -56.23 23.36 18.73
C GLU A 217 -55.67 22.53 19.90
N ALA A 218 -56.53 21.88 20.68
CA ALA A 218 -56.12 21.05 21.81
C ALA A 218 -55.21 19.88 21.39
N VAL A 219 -55.48 19.25 20.24
CA VAL A 219 -54.65 18.17 19.71
C VAL A 219 -53.34 18.71 19.15
N ALA A 220 -53.40 19.83 18.42
CA ALA A 220 -52.21 20.51 17.93
C ALA A 220 -51.25 20.90 19.07
N GLN A 221 -51.79 21.47 20.15
CA GLN A 221 -51.02 21.81 21.36
C GLN A 221 -50.42 20.57 22.02
N ALA A 222 -51.21 19.52 22.22
CA ALA A 222 -50.71 18.29 22.83
C ALA A 222 -49.58 17.62 22.02
N ILE A 223 -49.67 17.64 20.69
CA ILE A 223 -48.61 17.11 19.82
C ILE A 223 -47.34 17.97 19.94
N PHE A 224 -47.48 19.30 19.85
CA PHE A 224 -46.35 20.23 19.92
C PHE A 224 -45.60 20.18 21.26
N GLU A 225 -46.33 20.02 22.38
CA GLU A 225 -45.77 19.97 23.73
C GLU A 225 -45.25 18.58 24.13
N SER A 226 -45.42 17.56 23.27
CA SER A 226 -45.00 16.20 23.57
C SER A 226 -43.49 16.09 23.66
N ARG A 227 -42.99 15.39 24.69
CA ARG A 227 -41.57 15.05 24.87
C ARG A 227 -41.18 13.76 24.13
N ILE A 228 -42.18 13.02 23.68
CA ILE A 228 -42.03 11.80 22.88
C ILE A 228 -42.37 12.18 21.44
N PRO A 229 -41.53 11.80 20.47
CA PRO A 229 -41.79 12.13 19.08
C PRO A 229 -43.02 11.39 18.53
N ILE A 230 -43.86 12.11 17.79
CA ILE A 230 -45.17 11.66 17.32
C ILE A 230 -45.20 11.53 15.80
N ILE A 231 -45.69 10.38 15.34
CA ILE A 231 -46.04 10.11 13.96
C ILE A 231 -47.56 10.24 13.81
N SER A 232 -48.00 11.19 13.00
CA SER A 232 -49.43 11.31 12.63
C SER A 232 -49.78 10.31 11.53
N ALA A 233 -50.88 9.60 11.71
CA ALA A 233 -51.37 8.56 10.82
C ALA A 233 -52.87 8.72 10.54
N VAL A 234 -53.28 9.95 10.20
CA VAL A 234 -54.69 10.36 10.09
C VAL A 234 -55.09 10.62 8.63
N GLY A 235 -54.33 11.45 7.93
CA GLY A 235 -54.69 11.92 6.59
C GLY A 235 -54.44 10.90 5.49
N HIS A 236 -55.23 10.96 4.41
CA HIS A 236 -54.89 10.33 3.12
C HIS A 236 -54.02 11.26 2.28
N GLU A 237 -53.60 10.86 1.08
CA GLU A 237 -52.76 11.68 0.20
C GLU A 237 -53.35 13.07 -0.10
N THR A 238 -54.69 13.22 -0.08
CA THR A 238 -55.39 14.47 -0.43
C THR A 238 -55.82 15.33 0.77
N ASP A 239 -56.02 14.74 1.96
CA ASP A 239 -56.65 15.43 3.11
C ASP A 239 -55.67 15.53 4.29
N THR A 240 -54.86 16.60 4.32
CA THR A 240 -53.88 16.84 5.39
C THR A 240 -54.50 17.57 6.57
N THR A 241 -54.40 17.00 7.76
CA THR A 241 -54.93 17.57 9.01
C THR A 241 -53.93 18.51 9.68
N ILE A 242 -54.39 19.32 10.64
CA ILE A 242 -53.50 20.17 11.44
C ILE A 242 -52.53 19.32 12.27
N ALA A 243 -53.01 18.20 12.84
CA ALA A 243 -52.16 17.22 13.51
C ALA A 243 -50.99 16.75 12.62
N ASP A 244 -51.22 16.53 11.32
CA ASP A 244 -50.15 16.14 10.38
C ASP A 244 -49.08 17.22 10.19
N TYR A 245 -49.45 18.50 10.27
CA TYR A 245 -48.50 19.60 10.16
C TYR A 245 -47.66 19.78 11.42
N VAL A 246 -48.28 19.60 12.60
CA VAL A 246 -47.60 19.74 13.90
C VAL A 246 -46.74 18.53 14.23
N ALA A 247 -47.17 17.32 13.86
CA ALA A 247 -46.44 16.10 14.16
C ALA A 247 -45.01 16.11 13.61
N ASP A 248 -44.14 15.38 14.29
CA ASP A 248 -42.73 15.25 13.93
C ASP A 248 -42.56 14.56 12.58
N LEU A 249 -43.41 13.56 12.32
CA LEU A 249 -43.47 12.87 11.05
C LEU A 249 -44.92 12.61 10.64
N ARG A 250 -45.22 12.87 9.36
CA ARG A 250 -46.51 12.54 8.75
C ARG A 250 -46.42 11.22 8.02
N ALA A 251 -47.38 10.34 8.27
CA ALA A 251 -47.62 9.13 7.49
C ALA A 251 -49.02 9.16 6.85
N PRO A 252 -49.15 8.79 5.57
CA PRO A 252 -50.42 8.83 4.84
C PRO A 252 -51.39 7.70 5.22
N THR A 253 -50.94 6.71 6.00
CA THR A 253 -51.76 5.58 6.44
C THR A 253 -51.26 5.05 7.78
N PRO A 254 -52.12 4.39 8.58
CA PRO A 254 -51.71 3.65 9.78
C PRO A 254 -50.60 2.62 9.51
N THR A 255 -50.67 1.90 8.38
CA THR A 255 -49.60 0.97 7.97
C THR A 255 -48.30 1.70 7.63
N GLY A 256 -48.37 2.84 6.95
CA GLY A 256 -47.22 3.70 6.65
C GLY A 256 -46.55 4.21 7.92
N ALA A 257 -47.34 4.62 8.91
CA ALA A 257 -46.84 5.10 10.19
C ALA A 257 -46.07 4.01 10.94
N ALA A 258 -46.62 2.80 10.97
CA ALA A 258 -45.94 1.65 11.57
C ALA A 258 -44.61 1.33 10.87
N LYS A 259 -44.54 1.39 9.54
CA LYS A 259 -43.29 1.19 8.79
C LYS A 259 -42.26 2.29 9.04
N MET A 260 -42.71 3.54 9.16
CA MET A 260 -41.82 4.67 9.43
C MET A 260 -41.30 4.69 10.88
N ALA A 261 -42.04 4.08 11.81
CA ALA A 261 -41.67 4.00 13.22
C ALA A 261 -40.52 3.02 13.48
N VAL A 262 -40.31 2.01 12.63
CA VAL A 262 -39.40 0.89 12.92
C VAL A 262 -38.56 0.49 11.71
N PRO A 263 -37.36 -0.07 11.93
CA PRO A 263 -36.57 -0.61 10.84
C PRO A 263 -37.13 -1.97 10.37
N ASP A 264 -36.76 -2.39 9.16
CA ASP A 264 -37.17 -3.69 8.63
C ASP A 264 -36.23 -4.81 9.11
N ARG A 265 -36.79 -5.87 9.70
CA ARG A 265 -36.05 -7.03 10.18
C ARG A 265 -35.26 -7.74 9.08
N PHE A 266 -35.79 -7.87 7.88
CA PHE A 266 -35.07 -8.54 6.78
C PHE A 266 -33.88 -7.71 6.34
N GLU A 267 -34.03 -6.39 6.24
CA GLU A 267 -32.90 -5.49 5.95
C GLU A 267 -31.82 -5.57 7.04
N LEU A 268 -32.21 -5.59 8.33
CA LEU A 268 -31.26 -5.75 9.43
C LEU A 268 -30.52 -7.09 9.38
N LEU A 269 -31.23 -8.19 9.12
CA LEU A 269 -30.62 -9.51 8.98
C LEU A 269 -29.66 -9.57 7.79
N GLN A 270 -30.06 -9.03 6.64
CA GLN A 270 -29.18 -8.92 5.46
C GLN A 270 -27.95 -8.07 5.77
N HIS A 271 -28.10 -6.97 6.50
CA HIS A 271 -26.99 -6.13 6.89
C HIS A 271 -26.00 -6.88 7.79
N VAL A 272 -26.48 -7.60 8.80
CA VAL A 272 -25.65 -8.44 9.68
C VAL A 272 -24.93 -9.53 8.89
N GLU A 273 -25.61 -10.22 7.97
CA GLU A 273 -24.98 -11.24 7.11
C GLU A 273 -23.92 -10.65 6.17
N SER A 274 -24.15 -9.43 5.65
CA SER A 274 -23.16 -8.71 4.83
C SER A 274 -21.92 -8.35 5.64
N LEU A 275 -22.09 -7.95 6.90
CA LEU A 275 -20.99 -7.62 7.82
C LEU A 275 -20.21 -8.88 8.16
N ARG A 276 -20.91 -9.99 8.45
CA ARG A 276 -20.30 -11.30 8.69
C ARG A 276 -19.44 -11.76 7.51
N THR A 277 -19.99 -11.68 6.30
CA THR A 277 -19.29 -12.07 5.07
C THR A 277 -18.03 -11.22 4.85
N ARG A 278 -18.15 -9.89 5.01
CA ARG A 278 -17.01 -8.97 4.92
C ARG A 278 -15.93 -9.25 5.96
N LEU A 279 -16.32 -9.51 7.21
CA LEU A 279 -15.38 -9.85 8.29
C LEU A 279 -14.58 -11.11 7.94
N ILE A 280 -15.25 -12.17 7.48
CA ILE A 280 -14.60 -13.42 7.08
C ILE A 280 -13.61 -13.18 5.94
N GLN A 281 -14.03 -12.46 4.89
CA GLN A 281 -13.17 -12.17 3.73
C GLN A 281 -11.92 -11.36 4.13
N GLN A 282 -12.08 -10.33 4.95
CA GLN A 282 -10.96 -9.51 5.43
C GLN A 282 -10.00 -10.31 6.30
N THR A 283 -10.54 -11.14 7.21
CA THR A 283 -9.73 -12.00 8.07
C THR A 283 -8.95 -13.03 7.24
N GLN A 284 -9.57 -13.64 6.24
CA GLN A 284 -8.91 -14.57 5.33
C GLN A 284 -7.84 -13.90 4.49
N ALA A 285 -8.10 -12.69 3.99
CA ALA A 285 -7.12 -11.91 3.24
C ALA A 285 -5.89 -11.57 4.09
N GLN A 286 -6.11 -11.13 5.33
CA GLN A 286 -5.03 -10.84 6.28
C GLN A 286 -4.23 -12.10 6.62
N LEU A 287 -4.90 -13.23 6.90
CA LEU A 287 -4.22 -14.50 7.17
C LEU A 287 -3.40 -14.97 5.97
N LYS A 288 -3.93 -14.82 4.74
CA LYS A 288 -3.20 -15.14 3.51
C LYS A 288 -1.97 -14.25 3.35
N HIS A 289 -2.09 -12.97 3.65
CA HIS A 289 -0.98 -12.01 3.60
C HIS A 289 0.13 -12.39 4.58
N GLU A 290 -0.22 -12.65 5.85
CA GLU A 290 0.76 -13.04 6.87
C GLU A 290 1.41 -14.41 6.57
N ARG A 291 0.65 -15.38 6.06
CA ARG A 291 1.23 -16.65 5.59
C ARG A 291 2.23 -16.44 4.46
N ALA A 292 1.89 -15.64 3.46
CA ALA A 292 2.81 -15.33 2.36
C ALA A 292 4.07 -14.60 2.84
N ARG A 293 3.92 -13.69 3.81
CA ARG A 293 5.06 -13.01 4.46
C ARG A 293 5.94 -13.99 5.22
N LEU A 294 5.37 -14.91 5.99
CA LEU A 294 6.11 -15.96 6.69
C LEU A 294 6.85 -16.85 5.69
N THR A 295 6.19 -17.33 4.65
CA THR A 295 6.81 -18.14 3.60
C THR A 295 7.97 -17.41 2.94
N ARG A 296 7.83 -16.11 2.65
CA ARG A 296 8.91 -15.29 2.07
C ARG A 296 10.11 -15.17 3.00
N VAL A 297 9.90 -15.02 4.30
CA VAL A 297 11.01 -14.97 5.28
C VAL A 297 11.68 -16.33 5.40
N GLN A 298 10.90 -17.41 5.45
CA GLN A 298 11.42 -18.79 5.48
C GLN A 298 12.19 -19.15 4.21
N SER A 299 11.73 -18.68 3.05
CA SER A 299 12.39 -18.90 1.76
C SER A 299 13.41 -17.83 1.40
N ALA A 300 13.69 -16.89 2.30
CA ALA A 300 14.70 -15.88 2.07
C ALA A 300 16.08 -16.53 1.99
N TYR A 301 16.84 -16.19 0.95
CA TYR A 301 18.17 -16.73 0.67
C TYR A 301 19.15 -16.68 1.88
N PRO A 302 19.17 -15.61 2.71
CA PRO A 302 20.02 -15.57 3.92
C PRO A 302 19.64 -16.62 4.98
N MET A 303 18.37 -17.01 5.03
CA MET A 303 17.83 -17.96 6.01
C MET A 303 18.02 -19.41 5.56
N LEU A 304 17.95 -19.67 4.25
CA LEU A 304 18.12 -20.99 3.63
C LEU A 304 19.58 -21.45 3.57
N TYR A 305 20.52 -20.51 3.37
CA TYR A 305 21.94 -20.82 3.21
C TYR A 305 22.81 -19.88 4.04
N PRO A 306 22.72 -19.95 5.39
CA PRO A 306 23.54 -19.12 6.25
C PRO A 306 25.03 -19.27 5.94
N GLU A 307 25.49 -20.48 5.57
CA GLU A 307 26.88 -20.69 5.16
C GLU A 307 27.37 -19.87 3.98
N ARG A 308 26.49 -19.49 3.07
CA ARG A 308 26.89 -18.68 1.93
C ARG A 308 27.15 -17.22 2.31
N LEU A 309 26.63 -16.73 3.45
CA LEU A 309 26.93 -15.39 3.95
C LEU A 309 28.37 -15.30 4.47
N TYR A 310 28.85 -16.33 5.17
CA TYR A 310 30.20 -16.32 5.76
C TYR A 310 31.28 -16.94 4.87
N ARG A 311 30.91 -17.71 3.83
CA ARG A 311 31.86 -18.34 2.91
C ARG A 311 32.91 -17.37 2.32
N PRO A 312 32.57 -16.16 1.84
CA PRO A 312 33.59 -15.22 1.34
C PRO A 312 34.60 -14.81 2.42
N PHE A 313 34.15 -14.67 3.68
CA PHE A 313 35.04 -14.33 4.80
C PHE A 313 35.95 -15.49 5.17
N VAL A 314 35.47 -16.74 5.10
CA VAL A 314 36.29 -17.94 5.31
C VAL A 314 37.34 -18.06 4.21
N GLU A 315 36.97 -17.84 2.95
CA GLU A 315 37.90 -17.85 1.81
C GLU A 315 38.95 -16.73 1.93
N GLN A 316 38.55 -15.53 2.35
CA GLN A 316 39.48 -14.43 2.64
C GLN A 316 40.44 -14.77 3.79
N LEU A 317 39.95 -15.39 4.86
CA LEU A 317 40.78 -15.80 5.99
C LEU A 317 41.84 -16.82 5.55
N ALA A 318 41.45 -17.81 4.74
CA ALA A 318 42.37 -18.80 4.19
C ALA A 318 43.43 -18.16 3.27
N GLN A 319 43.04 -17.20 2.41
CA GLN A 319 43.99 -16.47 1.57
C GLN A 319 44.97 -15.61 2.38
N LEU A 320 44.49 -14.97 3.46
CA LEU A 320 45.33 -14.19 4.35
C LEU A 320 46.33 -15.08 5.10
N ASP A 321 45.90 -16.26 5.55
CA ASP A 321 46.77 -17.23 6.22
C ASP A 321 47.87 -17.75 5.28
N ASP A 322 47.52 -18.14 4.05
CA ASP A 322 48.49 -18.59 3.03
C ASP A 322 49.47 -17.46 2.60
N ARG A 323 49.01 -16.21 2.57
CA ARG A 323 49.91 -15.06 2.36
C ARG A 323 50.85 -14.85 3.53
N MET A 324 50.35 -14.94 4.76
CA MET A 324 51.16 -14.79 5.98
C MET A 324 52.24 -15.88 6.04
N GLN A 325 51.88 -17.15 5.81
CA GLN A 325 52.81 -18.28 5.83
C GLN A 325 53.92 -18.10 4.78
N ARG A 326 53.56 -17.74 3.54
CA ARG A 326 54.55 -17.46 2.48
C ARG A 326 55.47 -16.30 2.82
N ALA A 327 54.93 -15.20 3.34
CA ALA A 327 55.72 -14.05 3.75
C ALA A 327 56.70 -14.41 4.88
N ALA A 328 56.27 -15.24 5.85
CA ALA A 328 57.12 -15.71 6.94
C ALA A 328 58.28 -16.58 6.42
N VAL A 329 58.00 -17.54 5.53
CA VAL A 329 59.04 -18.39 4.91
C VAL A 329 60.03 -17.55 4.11
N GLN A 330 59.54 -16.64 3.26
CA GLN A 330 60.41 -15.75 2.48
C GLN A 330 61.29 -14.86 3.36
N ALA A 331 60.75 -14.33 4.46
CA ALA A 331 61.53 -13.54 5.41
C ALA A 331 62.65 -14.38 6.06
N MET A 332 62.36 -15.62 6.46
CA MET A 332 63.36 -16.53 7.01
C MET A 332 64.45 -16.91 5.99
N GLU A 333 64.06 -17.22 4.76
CA GLU A 333 65.00 -17.52 3.67
C GLU A 333 65.90 -16.33 3.37
N GLN A 334 65.35 -15.12 3.27
CA GLN A 334 66.15 -13.90 3.05
C GLN A 334 67.18 -13.70 4.17
N GLN A 335 66.80 -13.92 5.42
CA GLN A 335 67.75 -13.85 6.53
C GLN A 335 68.81 -14.94 6.43
N ARG A 336 68.44 -16.18 6.10
CA ARG A 336 69.37 -17.29 5.91
C ARG A 336 70.37 -17.00 4.78
N TYR A 337 69.91 -16.46 3.64
CA TYR A 337 70.79 -16.04 2.55
C TYR A 337 71.76 -14.93 2.98
N LYS A 338 71.30 -13.93 3.75
CA LYS A 338 72.18 -12.89 4.30
C LYS A 338 73.26 -13.50 5.20
N TRP A 339 72.89 -14.42 6.09
CA TRP A 339 73.83 -15.13 6.96
C TRP A 339 74.86 -15.93 6.16
N GLN A 340 74.41 -16.75 5.21
CA GLN A 340 75.29 -17.53 4.35
C GLN A 340 76.24 -16.66 3.52
N HIS A 341 75.75 -15.52 3.00
CA HIS A 341 76.58 -14.58 2.25
C HIS A 341 77.65 -13.92 3.13
N LEU A 342 77.30 -13.53 4.36
CA LEU A 342 78.27 -12.98 5.31
C LEU A 342 79.30 -14.03 5.74
N GLU A 343 78.87 -15.27 5.97
CA GLU A 343 79.75 -16.39 6.30
C GLU A 343 80.70 -16.72 5.14
N GLN A 344 80.20 -16.78 3.91
CA GLN A 344 81.03 -16.98 2.72
C GLN A 344 82.04 -15.85 2.54
N LYS A 345 81.64 -14.58 2.71
CA LYS A 345 82.56 -13.45 2.71
C LYS A 345 83.65 -13.60 3.76
N LEU A 346 83.30 -13.98 4.99
CA LEU A 346 84.25 -14.21 6.06
C LEU A 346 85.24 -15.35 5.73
N GLN A 347 84.75 -16.42 5.09
CA GLN A 347 85.60 -17.56 4.68
C GLN A 347 86.53 -17.24 3.50
N ILE A 348 86.07 -16.45 2.53
CA ILE A 348 86.85 -16.03 1.35
C ILE A 348 87.94 -15.05 1.79
N TYR A 349 87.57 -14.03 2.57
CA TYR A 349 88.51 -13.03 3.08
C TYR A 349 89.18 -13.47 4.37
N ASN A 350 89.38 -14.77 4.59
CA ASN A 350 90.02 -15.27 5.80
C ASN A 350 91.54 -15.01 5.73
N PRO A 351 92.07 -14.00 6.45
CA PRO A 351 93.48 -13.61 6.35
C PRO A 351 94.41 -14.74 6.82
N LEU A 352 93.93 -15.68 7.64
CA LEU A 352 94.75 -16.79 8.11
C LEU A 352 95.14 -17.75 6.98
N LYS A 353 94.26 -17.98 5.99
CA LYS A 353 94.58 -18.84 4.84
C LYS A 353 95.65 -18.22 3.96
N GLU A 354 95.54 -16.92 3.70
CA GLU A 354 96.51 -16.15 2.91
C GLU A 354 97.86 -16.08 3.62
N ILE A 355 97.89 -15.85 4.94
CA ILE A 355 99.10 -15.88 5.75
C ILE A 355 99.78 -17.26 5.72
N VAL A 356 99.01 -18.36 5.83
CA VAL A 356 99.57 -19.73 5.77
C VAL A 356 100.15 -20.03 4.38
N TYR A 357 99.47 -19.60 3.32
CA TYR A 357 99.95 -19.76 1.95
C TYR A 357 101.25 -19.00 1.71
N GLU A 358 101.32 -17.72 2.08
CA GLU A 358 102.53 -16.91 1.92
C GLU A 358 103.69 -17.41 2.80
N LYS A 359 103.43 -17.93 4.01
CA LYS A 359 104.47 -18.59 4.82
C LYS A 359 105.08 -19.79 4.10
N LYS A 360 104.26 -20.68 3.53
CA LYS A 360 104.77 -21.82 2.74
C LYS A 360 105.53 -21.36 1.49
N ARG A 361 105.08 -20.27 0.85
CA ARG A 361 105.76 -19.69 -0.31
C ARG A 361 107.14 -19.16 0.07
N ILE A 362 107.26 -18.46 1.20
CA ILE A 362 108.56 -18.02 1.75
C ILE A 362 109.47 -19.23 2.04
N GLU A 363 108.97 -20.27 2.70
CA GLU A 363 109.74 -21.50 2.98
C GLU A 363 110.24 -22.15 1.68
N SER A 364 109.38 -22.28 0.67
CA SER A 364 109.76 -22.87 -0.62
C SER A 364 110.79 -22.03 -1.37
N MET A 365 110.66 -20.70 -1.34
CA MET A 365 111.63 -19.78 -1.94
C MET A 365 112.96 -19.80 -1.19
N GLN A 366 112.96 -19.90 0.14
CA GLN A 366 114.18 -20.07 0.93
C GLN A 366 114.90 -21.38 0.58
N GLN A 367 114.17 -22.48 0.45
CA GLN A 367 114.76 -23.76 0.03
C GLN A 367 115.31 -23.70 -1.40
N ALA A 368 114.59 -23.07 -2.33
CA ALA A 368 115.04 -22.87 -3.71
C ALA A 368 116.32 -22.01 -3.76
N LEU A 369 116.36 -20.91 -3.01
CA LEU A 369 117.53 -20.05 -2.89
C LEU A 369 118.72 -20.82 -2.32
N THR A 370 118.52 -21.58 -1.25
CA THR A 370 119.58 -22.38 -0.61
C THR A 370 120.16 -23.41 -1.59
N ARG A 371 119.30 -24.09 -2.36
CA ARG A 371 119.73 -25.02 -3.42
C ARG A 371 120.50 -24.31 -4.53
N ALA A 372 120.03 -23.15 -5.00
CA ALA A 372 120.69 -22.37 -6.03
C ALA A 372 122.08 -21.89 -5.59
N ILE A 373 122.22 -21.42 -4.34
CA ILE A 373 123.50 -21.03 -3.75
C ILE A 373 124.45 -22.24 -3.70
N ALA A 374 123.98 -23.40 -3.23
CA ALA A 374 124.80 -24.61 -3.14
C ALA A 374 125.29 -25.07 -4.53
N GLN A 375 124.41 -25.08 -5.53
CA GLN A 375 124.76 -25.44 -6.91
C GLN A 375 125.78 -24.46 -7.51
N LYS A 376 125.59 -23.16 -7.30
CA LYS A 376 126.51 -22.13 -7.79
C LYS A 376 127.90 -22.29 -7.15
N LEU A 377 127.95 -22.52 -5.83
CA LEU A 377 129.20 -22.73 -5.11
C LEU A 377 129.92 -24.00 -5.58
N GLN A 378 129.18 -25.09 -5.83
CA GLN A 378 129.75 -26.33 -6.36
C GLN A 378 130.32 -26.13 -7.77
N GLN A 379 129.63 -25.39 -8.64
CA GLN A 379 130.09 -25.10 -9.99
C GLN A 379 131.38 -24.27 -9.99
N GLU A 380 131.47 -23.25 -9.12
CA GLU A 380 132.70 -22.46 -8.98
C GLU A 380 133.85 -23.29 -8.37
N ARG A 381 133.58 -24.20 -7.42
CA ARG A 381 134.59 -25.15 -6.93
C ARG A 381 135.12 -26.06 -8.04
N GLN A 382 134.23 -26.64 -8.86
CA GLN A 382 134.63 -27.48 -9.99
C GLN A 382 135.49 -26.72 -11.00
N ARG A 383 135.13 -25.47 -11.31
CA ARG A 383 135.95 -24.59 -12.16
C ARG A 383 137.34 -24.34 -11.58
N PHE A 384 137.40 -24.06 -10.27
CA PHE A 384 138.67 -23.87 -9.58
C PHE A 384 139.55 -25.13 -9.62
N THR A 385 139.00 -26.30 -9.31
CA THR A 385 139.75 -27.57 -9.37
C THR A 385 140.25 -27.89 -10.78
N ALA A 386 139.43 -27.64 -11.80
CA ALA A 386 139.85 -27.81 -13.20
C ALA A 386 141.01 -26.86 -13.56
N ALA A 387 140.96 -25.61 -13.12
CA ALA A 387 142.06 -24.66 -13.34
C ALA A 387 143.36 -25.12 -12.66
N VAL A 388 143.29 -25.67 -11.44
CA VAL A 388 144.44 -26.25 -10.73
C VAL A 388 145.06 -27.41 -11.50
N HIS A 389 144.26 -28.39 -11.94
CA HIS A 389 144.78 -29.52 -12.74
C HIS A 389 145.39 -29.10 -14.07
N THR A 390 144.83 -28.07 -14.71
CA THR A 390 145.40 -27.52 -15.96
C THR A 390 146.79 -26.94 -15.71
N LEU A 391 146.98 -26.32 -14.55
CA LEU A 391 148.26 -25.74 -14.13
C LEU A 391 149.31 -26.80 -13.82
N GLU A 392 148.90 -27.94 -13.24
CA GLU A 392 149.78 -29.09 -12.98
C GLU A 392 150.27 -29.77 -14.27
N MET A 393 149.41 -29.92 -15.28
CA MET A 393 149.78 -30.55 -16.56
C MET A 393 150.77 -29.74 -17.39
N LEU A 394 150.86 -28.43 -17.17
CA LEU A 394 151.77 -27.54 -17.88
C LEU A 394 153.16 -27.44 -17.23
N ASN A 395 153.45 -28.20 -16.16
CA ASN A 395 154.74 -28.16 -15.48
C ASN A 395 155.79 -29.10 -16.15
N PRO A 396 156.86 -28.58 -16.78
CA PRO A 396 157.80 -29.36 -17.60
C PRO A 396 158.64 -30.40 -16.84
N LEU A 397 158.69 -30.34 -15.51
CA LEU A 397 159.51 -31.24 -14.68
C LEU A 397 158.96 -32.68 -14.59
N SER A 398 157.68 -32.90 -14.90
CA SER A 398 157.03 -34.22 -14.77
C SER A 398 157.33 -35.20 -15.92
N ILE A 399 157.98 -34.75 -17.01
CA ILE A 399 158.31 -35.61 -18.17
C ILE A 399 159.59 -36.42 -17.90
N MET A 400 160.57 -35.87 -17.17
CA MET A 400 161.86 -36.54 -16.95
C MET A 400 161.77 -37.71 -15.95
N THR A 401 160.78 -37.74 -15.05
CA THR A 401 160.62 -38.83 -14.06
C THR A 401 160.13 -40.17 -14.62
N ARG A 402 159.77 -40.25 -15.92
CA ARG A 402 159.24 -41.48 -16.55
C ARG A 402 160.28 -42.36 -17.25
N GLY A 403 161.58 -42.11 -17.03
CA GLY A 403 162.65 -42.99 -17.52
C GLY A 403 163.09 -42.77 -18.98
N TYR A 404 162.70 -41.66 -19.60
CA TYR A 404 163.16 -41.27 -20.93
C TYR A 404 164.48 -40.49 -20.84
N ALA A 405 165.49 -40.91 -21.62
CA ALA A 405 166.75 -40.20 -21.76
C ALA A 405 166.73 -39.32 -23.03
N ILE A 406 167.31 -38.13 -22.95
CA ILE A 406 167.41 -37.21 -24.08
C ILE A 406 168.83 -37.28 -24.66
N ALA A 407 168.94 -37.54 -25.96
CA ALA A 407 170.22 -37.56 -26.67
C ALA A 407 170.63 -36.15 -27.11
N TYR A 408 171.89 -35.80 -26.90
CA TYR A 408 172.51 -34.54 -27.29
C TYR A 408 173.72 -34.78 -28.21
N ASP A 409 173.83 -33.95 -29.24
CA ASP A 409 175.00 -33.81 -30.09
C ASP A 409 175.51 -32.37 -29.95
N ASP A 410 176.71 -32.21 -29.40
CA ASP A 410 177.37 -30.93 -29.11
C ASP A 410 176.42 -29.86 -28.50
N GLN A 411 175.68 -30.28 -27.46
CA GLN A 411 174.67 -29.51 -26.71
C GLN A 411 173.31 -29.26 -27.40
N LYS A 412 173.05 -29.79 -28.59
CA LYS A 412 171.73 -29.75 -29.23
C LYS A 412 171.01 -31.10 -29.11
N VAL A 413 169.71 -31.04 -28.77
CA VAL A 413 168.88 -32.26 -28.66
C VAL A 413 168.70 -32.88 -30.03
N VAL A 414 169.10 -34.15 -30.16
CA VAL A 414 168.88 -34.95 -31.36
C VAL A 414 167.44 -35.43 -31.35
N LYS A 415 166.65 -34.96 -32.33
CA LYS A 415 165.21 -35.26 -32.41
C LYS A 415 164.86 -36.32 -33.47
N SER A 416 165.78 -36.60 -34.37
CA SER A 416 165.56 -37.55 -35.47
C SER A 416 166.84 -38.34 -35.72
N VAL A 417 166.67 -39.59 -36.12
CA VAL A 417 167.78 -40.50 -36.44
C VAL A 417 168.51 -40.08 -37.72
N ASP A 418 167.88 -39.28 -38.58
CA ASP A 418 168.48 -38.75 -39.83
C ASP A 418 169.62 -37.75 -39.59
N SER A 419 169.73 -37.18 -38.40
CA SER A 419 170.79 -36.21 -38.04
C SER A 419 172.04 -36.85 -37.45
N LEU A 420 172.16 -38.17 -37.50
CA LEU A 420 173.30 -38.91 -36.94
C LEU A 420 174.04 -39.68 -38.04
N GLU A 421 175.36 -39.78 -37.89
CA GLU A 421 176.24 -40.57 -38.77
C GLU A 421 176.90 -41.72 -37.99
N GLU A 422 177.14 -42.87 -38.65
CA GLU A 422 177.82 -44.01 -38.03
C GLU A 422 179.28 -43.65 -37.66
N GLY A 423 179.65 -43.91 -36.39
CA GLY A 423 180.94 -43.52 -35.81
C GLY A 423 180.92 -42.20 -35.02
N GLN A 424 179.80 -41.46 -35.00
CA GLN A 424 179.67 -40.18 -34.30
C GLN A 424 179.52 -40.37 -32.77
N LYS A 425 180.16 -39.49 -31.98
CA LYS A 425 180.03 -39.45 -30.50
C LYS A 425 178.80 -38.64 -30.09
N ILE A 426 177.97 -39.17 -29.20
CA ILE A 426 176.77 -38.51 -28.66
C ILE A 426 176.70 -38.62 -27.12
N ASP A 427 176.03 -37.65 -26.47
CA ASP A 427 175.78 -37.59 -25.03
C ASP A 427 174.34 -37.99 -24.72
N LEU A 428 174.13 -39.02 -23.89
CA LEU A 428 172.80 -39.36 -23.36
C LEU A 428 172.62 -38.78 -21.95
N GLN A 429 171.59 -37.95 -21.75
CA GLN A 429 171.23 -37.36 -20.46
C GLN A 429 170.09 -38.13 -19.81
N PHE A 430 170.36 -38.73 -18.66
CA PHE A 430 169.40 -39.37 -17.76
C PHE A 430 169.03 -38.45 -16.59
N THR A 431 168.06 -38.86 -15.78
CA THR A 431 167.63 -38.15 -14.55
C THR A 431 168.74 -37.99 -13.51
N ASP A 432 169.76 -38.84 -13.55
CA ASP A 432 170.84 -38.94 -12.56
C ASP A 432 172.26 -38.77 -13.13
N GLY A 433 172.43 -38.61 -14.45
CA GLY A 433 173.77 -38.42 -15.04
C GLY A 433 173.83 -38.28 -16.57
N ARG A 434 175.05 -38.13 -17.11
CA ARG A 434 175.37 -38.14 -18.55
C ARG A 434 176.30 -39.29 -18.90
N VAL A 435 176.07 -39.92 -20.04
CA VAL A 435 176.93 -40.98 -20.61
C VAL A 435 177.32 -40.63 -22.03
N GLN A 436 178.62 -40.71 -22.34
CA GLN A 436 179.15 -40.60 -23.69
C GLN A 436 179.14 -41.95 -24.40
N THR A 437 178.59 -41.99 -25.61
CA THR A 437 178.53 -43.20 -26.44
C THR A 437 178.83 -42.88 -27.91
N ILE A 438 179.06 -43.92 -28.71
CA ILE A 438 179.38 -43.82 -30.15
C ILE A 438 178.32 -44.61 -30.92
N VAL A 439 177.80 -44.03 -32.00
CA VAL A 439 176.78 -44.64 -32.86
C VAL A 439 177.41 -45.78 -33.69
N GLN A 440 176.97 -47.03 -33.44
CA GLN A 440 177.51 -48.21 -34.12
C GLN A 440 176.75 -48.60 -35.39
N SER A 441 175.43 -48.47 -35.40
CA SER A 441 174.63 -48.64 -36.60
C SER A 441 173.36 -47.83 -36.52
N ILE A 442 172.88 -47.34 -37.67
CA ILE A 442 171.62 -46.60 -37.75
C ILE A 442 170.62 -47.42 -38.55
N GLN A 443 169.57 -47.88 -37.89
CA GLN A 443 168.40 -48.49 -38.52
C GLN A 443 167.22 -47.54 -38.42
N LYS A 444 166.70 -47.12 -39.58
CA LYS A 444 165.49 -46.31 -39.68
C LYS A 444 164.31 -47.25 -39.86
N GLU A 445 163.42 -47.29 -38.88
CA GLU A 445 162.11 -47.91 -39.03
C GLU A 445 161.15 -46.89 -39.66
N GLU A 446 160.43 -47.28 -40.72
CA GLU A 446 159.30 -46.50 -41.22
C GLU A 446 158.10 -46.74 -40.29
N GLU A 447 157.86 -45.80 -39.37
CA GLU A 447 156.75 -45.86 -38.44
C GLU A 447 155.40 -45.53 -39.10
N SER A 448 154.42 -46.35 -38.72
CA SER A 448 153.03 -46.33 -39.15
C SER A 448 152.20 -45.36 -38.30
N THR A 449 151.33 -44.58 -38.97
CA THR A 449 150.13 -43.88 -38.43
C THR A 449 150.31 -42.66 -37.52
#